data_AF-A0A382ZJD2-F1
#
_entry.id   AF-A0A382ZJD2-F1
#
_cell.length_a   1.000
_cell.length_b   1.000
_cell.length_c   1.000
_cell.angle_alpha   90.00
_cell.angle_beta   90.00
_cell.angle_gamma   90.00
#
_symmetry.space_group_name_H-M   'P 1'
#
loop_
_entity.id
_entity.type
_entity.pdbx_description
1 polymer ?
#
loop_
_entity_poly.entity_id
_entity_poly.type
_entity_poly.pdbx_seq_one_letter_code
_entity_poly.pdbx_strand_id
1 'polypeptide(L)'
;LTGFMIHNQIEYNWIQIHFIYPFIFLVFAMDFLDRKYSLKKSSLGKVNSVIHNGVLTAFILVGTLSTMNYYKYQALIYEKIIPGTGVANLRVLTNEAKTYCPGCGWPGLEMAKNLISQYRLTPNPTILVSAETELKEVALLTPFNLRQFIYLAEIRSFQENWDEAKKLYVQAFKNKKMKALGACRVFSSNPDKC
;
A
#
# COMPACT_ATOMS: atom_id res chain seq x y z
N LEU A 1 0.45 17.05 -26.59
CA LEU A 1 -0.19 15.92 -25.86
C LEU A 1 0.72 15.38 -24.76
N THR A 2 1.95 14.93 -25.06
CA THR A 2 2.92 14.44 -24.06
C THR A 2 3.23 15.49 -22.99
N GLY A 3 3.45 16.75 -23.37
CA GLY A 3 3.63 17.85 -22.42
C GLY A 3 2.40 18.13 -21.54
N PHE A 4 1.19 17.90 -22.05
CA PHE A 4 -0.06 18.06 -21.28
C PHE A 4 -0.28 16.90 -20.29
N MET A 5 0.10 15.67 -20.68
CA MET A 5 0.09 14.51 -19.78
C MET A 5 1.17 14.60 -18.71
N ILE A 6 2.37 15.06 -19.07
CA ILE A 6 3.46 15.33 -18.13
C ILE A 6 3.05 16.46 -17.18
N HIS A 7 2.47 17.54 -17.69
CA HIS A 7 1.98 18.66 -16.87
C HIS A 7 0.88 18.21 -15.90
N ASN A 8 -0.10 17.41 -16.32
CA ASN A 8 -1.12 16.86 -15.41
C ASN A 8 -0.55 15.87 -14.37
N GLN A 9 0.39 15.00 -14.75
CA GLN A 9 1.06 14.12 -13.78
C GLN A 9 1.89 14.91 -12.76
N ILE A 10 2.52 16.00 -13.22
CA ILE A 10 3.27 16.94 -12.41
C ILE A 10 2.34 17.72 -11.47
N GLU A 11 1.27 18.31 -11.96
CA GLU A 11 0.44 19.22 -11.16
C GLU A 11 -0.32 18.48 -10.06
N TYR A 12 -0.78 17.25 -10.33
CA TYR A 12 -1.66 16.51 -9.42
C TYR A 12 -0.97 15.41 -8.59
N ASN A 13 0.19 14.86 -9.02
CA ASN A 13 0.86 13.76 -8.30
C ASN A 13 2.28 14.08 -7.79
N TRP A 14 2.82 15.30 -7.96
CA TRP A 14 4.22 15.62 -7.59
C TRP A 14 4.58 15.25 -6.14
N ILE A 15 3.64 15.40 -5.21
CA ILE A 15 3.91 15.18 -3.78
C ILE A 15 4.01 13.68 -3.43
N GLN A 16 3.54 12.80 -4.30
CA GLN A 16 3.64 11.36 -4.08
C GLN A 16 5.02 10.86 -4.50
N ILE A 17 5.82 10.52 -3.48
CA ILE A 17 7.19 9.99 -3.58
C ILE A 17 7.32 8.85 -4.61
N HIS A 18 6.26 8.06 -4.80
CA HIS A 18 6.20 6.95 -5.75
C HIS A 18 6.30 7.36 -7.23
N PHE A 19 6.01 8.62 -7.59
CA PHE A 19 6.13 9.15 -8.95
C PHE A 19 7.46 9.89 -9.22
N ILE A 20 8.04 10.51 -8.19
CA ILE A 20 9.30 11.24 -8.30
C ILE A 20 10.45 10.32 -8.72
N TYR A 21 10.60 9.15 -8.09
CA TYR A 21 11.73 8.27 -8.37
C TYR A 21 11.71 7.64 -9.78
N PRO A 22 10.57 7.12 -10.28
CA PRO A 22 10.49 6.64 -11.66
C PRO A 22 10.72 7.74 -12.68
N PHE A 23 10.24 8.96 -12.42
CA PHE A 23 10.45 10.11 -13.31
C PHE A 23 11.92 10.54 -13.34
N ILE A 24 12.58 10.65 -12.19
CA ILE A 24 14.02 10.93 -12.09
C ILE A 24 14.81 9.84 -12.83
N PHE A 25 14.49 8.57 -12.61
CA PHE A 25 15.14 7.46 -13.29
C PHE A 25 14.94 7.51 -14.81
N LEU A 26 13.74 7.85 -15.29
CA LEU A 26 13.45 8.04 -16.71
C LEU A 26 14.30 9.16 -17.31
N VAL A 27 14.41 10.30 -16.63
CA VAL A 27 15.25 11.43 -17.06
C VAL A 27 16.72 11.02 -17.14
N PHE A 28 17.24 10.33 -16.12
CA PHE A 28 18.62 9.81 -16.15
C PHE A 28 18.84 8.75 -17.24
N ALA A 29 17.87 7.87 -17.47
CA ALA A 29 17.95 6.87 -18.53
C ALA A 29 17.97 7.54 -19.91
N MET A 30 17.14 8.56 -20.15
CA MET A 30 17.14 9.32 -21.39
C MET A 30 18.43 10.10 -21.59
N ASP A 31 18.95 10.79 -20.57
CA ASP A 31 20.23 11.53 -20.65
C ASP A 31 21.42 10.56 -20.87
N PHE A 32 21.43 9.41 -20.20
CA PHE A 32 22.45 8.38 -20.41
C PHE A 32 22.40 7.81 -21.83
N LEU A 33 21.21 7.49 -22.35
CA LEU A 33 21.02 7.01 -23.71
C LEU A 33 21.45 8.08 -24.72
N ASP A 34 21.01 9.34 -24.54
CA ASP A 34 21.38 10.44 -25.43
C ASP A 34 22.90 10.61 -25.48
N ARG A 35 23.58 10.69 -24.33
CA ARG A 35 25.05 10.82 -24.27
C ARG A 35 25.79 9.63 -24.89
N LYS A 36 25.33 8.39 -24.63
CA LYS A 36 25.98 7.17 -25.13
C LYS A 36 25.85 7.00 -26.64
N TYR A 37 24.74 7.43 -27.22
CA TYR A 37 24.45 7.21 -28.64
C TYR A 37 24.68 8.46 -29.52
N SER A 38 24.65 9.67 -28.95
CA SER A 38 25.00 10.91 -29.66
C SER A 38 26.49 10.97 -30.06
N LEU A 39 27.37 10.32 -29.28
CA LEU A 39 28.81 10.18 -29.60
C LEU A 39 29.12 9.18 -30.73
N LYS A 40 28.19 8.29 -31.11
CA LYS A 40 28.37 7.30 -32.19
C LYS A 40 27.70 7.75 -33.49
N LYS A 41 28.05 8.93 -33.97
CA LYS A 41 27.61 9.46 -35.26
C LYS A 41 28.48 8.91 -36.41
N SER A 42 28.62 7.59 -36.53
CA SER A 42 29.10 6.96 -37.76
C SER A 42 28.61 5.51 -37.88
N SER A 43 27.80 5.28 -38.92
CA SER A 43 27.51 4.01 -39.63
C SER A 43 26.50 2.96 -39.12
N LEU A 44 25.75 3.12 -38.02
CA LEU A 44 24.75 2.12 -37.56
C LEU A 44 23.26 2.52 -37.71
N GLY A 45 22.89 3.10 -38.85
CA GLY A 45 21.63 3.83 -39.05
C GLY A 45 20.30 3.06 -39.12
N LYS A 46 20.26 1.72 -39.06
CA LYS A 46 19.01 0.95 -39.26
C LYS A 46 18.61 0.00 -38.13
N VAL A 47 19.55 -0.54 -37.36
CA VAL A 47 19.23 -1.51 -36.30
C VAL A 47 18.86 -0.81 -34.98
N ASN A 48 19.41 0.40 -34.74
CA ASN A 48 19.15 1.13 -33.49
C ASN A 48 17.75 1.76 -33.41
N SER A 49 17.14 2.21 -34.52
CA SER A 49 15.85 2.93 -34.45
C SER A 49 14.68 2.03 -34.07
N VAL A 50 14.68 0.76 -34.53
CA VAL A 50 13.61 -0.21 -34.24
C VAL A 50 13.65 -0.66 -32.78
N ILE A 51 14.85 -0.91 -32.25
CA ILE A 51 15.03 -1.28 -30.84
C ILE A 51 14.63 -0.11 -29.92
N HIS A 52 15.02 1.13 -30.27
CA HIS A 52 14.59 2.32 -29.53
C HIS A 52 13.07 2.52 -29.55
N ASN A 53 12.42 2.31 -30.70
CA ASN A 53 10.97 2.45 -30.83
C ASN A 53 10.22 1.36 -30.04
N GLY A 54 10.72 0.12 -30.05
CA GLY A 54 10.15 -0.99 -29.29
C GLY A 54 10.27 -0.80 -27.77
N VAL A 55 11.45 -0.42 -27.29
CA VAL A 55 11.69 -0.13 -25.87
C VAL A 55 10.83 1.03 -25.40
N LEU A 56 10.79 2.14 -26.15
CA LEU A 56 9.95 3.29 -25.82
C LEU A 56 8.46 2.93 -25.76
N THR A 57 7.98 2.14 -26.73
CA THR A 57 6.59 1.66 -26.75
C THR A 57 6.27 0.80 -25.54
N ALA A 58 7.17 -0.12 -25.17
CA ALA A 58 7.02 -0.94 -23.97
C ALA A 58 6.98 -0.08 -22.69
N PHE A 59 7.85 0.93 -22.56
CA PHE A 59 7.84 1.86 -21.44
C PHE A 59 6.53 2.64 -21.34
N ILE A 60 6.01 3.15 -22.47
CA ILE A 60 4.73 3.88 -22.50
C ILE A 60 3.58 2.96 -22.10
N LEU A 61 3.54 1.74 -22.62
CA LEU A 61 2.51 0.74 -22.27
C LEU A 61 2.55 0.39 -20.79
N VAL A 62 3.73 0.04 -20.26
CA VAL A 62 3.92 -0.31 -18.84
C VAL A 62 3.56 0.88 -17.95
N GLY A 63 4.00 2.08 -18.29
CA GLY A 63 3.69 3.30 -17.55
C GLY A 63 2.19 3.60 -17.52
N THR A 64 1.52 3.46 -18.66
CA THR A 64 0.06 3.70 -18.78
C THR A 64 -0.72 2.66 -17.98
N LEU A 65 -0.42 1.37 -18.14
CA LEU A 65 -1.08 0.28 -17.41
C LEU A 65 -0.86 0.40 -15.90
N SER A 66 0.36 0.71 -15.47
CA SER A 66 0.68 0.92 -14.05
C SER A 66 -0.10 2.10 -13.47
N THR A 67 -0.20 3.20 -14.23
CA THR A 67 -0.96 4.39 -13.82
C THR A 67 -2.46 4.09 -13.73
N MET A 68 -3.03 3.36 -14.71
CA MET A 68 -4.43 2.95 -14.68
C MET A 68 -4.73 2.05 -13.47
N ASN A 69 -3.89 1.05 -13.21
CA ASN A 69 -4.05 0.17 -12.06
C ASN A 69 -3.92 0.93 -10.74
N TYR A 70 -2.99 1.88 -10.65
CA TYR A 70 -2.84 2.75 -9.49
C TYR A 70 -4.13 3.52 -9.19
N TYR A 71 -4.72 4.20 -10.17
CA TYR A 71 -5.94 4.98 -9.93
C TYR A 71 -7.15 4.10 -9.62
N LYS A 72 -7.29 2.94 -10.28
CA LYS A 72 -8.35 1.98 -9.96
C LYS A 72 -8.22 1.48 -8.52
N TYR A 73 -6.99 1.14 -8.10
CA TYR A 73 -6.71 0.76 -6.72
C TYR A 73 -7.07 1.88 -5.73
N GLN A 74 -6.64 3.12 -6.00
CA GLN A 74 -6.94 4.27 -5.14
C GLN A 74 -8.45 4.52 -5.00
N ALA A 75 -9.19 4.48 -6.11
CA ALA A 75 -10.64 4.64 -6.10
C ALA A 75 -11.33 3.56 -5.25
N LEU A 76 -10.93 2.28 -5.40
CA LEU A 76 -11.47 1.22 -4.56
C LEU A 76 -11.19 1.45 -3.07
N ILE A 77 -9.95 1.82 -2.72
CA ILE A 77 -9.55 2.00 -1.32
C ILE A 77 -10.24 3.21 -0.69
N TYR A 78 -10.12 4.39 -1.29
CA TYR A 78 -10.50 5.65 -0.65
C TYR A 78 -11.96 6.04 -0.87
N GLU A 79 -12.60 5.58 -1.94
CA GLU A 79 -13.99 5.95 -2.24
C GLU A 79 -14.98 4.85 -1.87
N LYS A 80 -14.56 3.58 -1.83
CA LYS A 80 -15.46 2.44 -1.56
C LYS A 80 -15.16 1.75 -0.24
N ILE A 81 -13.92 1.33 -0.03
CA ILE A 81 -13.52 0.51 1.14
C ILE A 81 -13.51 1.34 2.43
N ILE A 82 -12.74 2.43 2.48
CA ILE A 82 -12.57 3.25 3.69
C ILE A 82 -13.88 3.92 4.14
N PRO A 83 -14.69 4.52 3.24
CA PRO A 83 -15.97 5.14 3.61
C PRO A 83 -17.02 4.15 4.13
N GLY A 84 -16.80 2.85 3.96
CA GLY A 84 -17.62 1.80 4.56
C GLY A 84 -18.73 1.29 3.65
N THR A 85 -18.37 0.48 2.66
CA THR A 85 -19.32 -0.45 2.03
C THR A 85 -19.50 -1.66 2.95
N GLY A 86 -20.75 -2.08 3.22
CA GLY A 86 -21.05 -3.18 4.14
C GLY A 86 -20.23 -4.47 3.91
N VAL A 87 -20.19 -5.34 4.93
CA VAL A 87 -19.28 -6.50 5.06
C VAL A 87 -19.21 -7.39 3.80
N ALA A 88 -20.36 -7.70 3.18
CA ALA A 88 -20.43 -8.56 2.00
C ALA A 88 -19.72 -7.94 0.78
N ASN A 89 -19.83 -6.63 0.61
CA ASN A 89 -19.16 -5.90 -0.48
C ASN A 89 -17.68 -5.69 -0.16
N LEU A 90 -17.32 -5.55 1.12
CA LEU A 90 -15.93 -5.30 1.51
C LEU A 90 -14.99 -6.39 1.01
N ARG A 91 -15.32 -7.68 1.21
CA ARG A 91 -14.47 -8.80 0.76
C ARG A 91 -14.26 -8.79 -0.75
N VAL A 92 -15.33 -8.51 -1.51
CA VAL A 92 -15.25 -8.41 -2.98
C VAL A 92 -14.34 -7.26 -3.39
N LEU A 93 -14.53 -6.08 -2.79
CA LEU A 93 -13.75 -4.88 -3.10
C LEU A 93 -12.28 -5.04 -2.70
N THR A 94 -11.98 -5.67 -1.56
CA THR A 94 -10.61 -5.93 -1.14
C THR A 94 -9.92 -6.92 -2.07
N ASN A 95 -10.62 -7.97 -2.51
CA ASN A 95 -10.09 -8.92 -3.48
C ASN A 95 -9.83 -8.25 -4.83
N GLU A 96 -10.75 -7.41 -5.30
CA GLU A 96 -10.56 -6.61 -6.52
C GLU A 96 -9.34 -5.68 -6.38
N ALA A 97 -9.20 -4.98 -5.26
CA ALA A 97 -8.06 -4.10 -5.00
C ALA A 97 -6.72 -4.86 -5.00
N LYS A 98 -6.67 -6.08 -4.45
CA LYS A 98 -5.48 -6.95 -4.50
C LYS A 98 -5.06 -7.28 -5.94
N THR A 99 -5.99 -7.34 -6.91
CA THR A 99 -5.63 -7.58 -8.32
C THR A 99 -4.91 -6.39 -8.96
N TYR A 100 -5.24 -5.16 -8.58
CA TYR A 100 -4.59 -3.96 -9.10
C TYR A 100 -3.24 -3.68 -8.42
N CYS A 101 -3.08 -4.05 -7.15
CA CYS A 101 -1.81 -3.97 -6.43
C CYS A 101 -1.59 -5.21 -5.52
N PRO A 102 -1.00 -6.29 -6.06
CA PRO A 102 -0.71 -7.50 -5.28
C PRO A 102 0.29 -7.28 -4.13
N GLY A 103 1.17 -6.28 -4.26
CA GLY A 103 2.15 -5.90 -3.24
C GLY A 103 1.62 -5.00 -2.13
N CYS A 104 0.35 -4.56 -2.20
CA CYS A 104 -0.20 -3.59 -1.27
C CYS A 104 -0.91 -4.27 -0.08
N GLY A 105 -0.51 -3.94 1.15
CA GLY A 105 -1.13 -4.47 2.38
C GLY A 105 -2.43 -3.78 2.81
N TRP A 106 -2.83 -2.66 2.19
CA TRP A 106 -3.97 -1.86 2.64
C TRP A 106 -5.33 -2.60 2.59
N PRO A 107 -5.65 -3.38 1.54
CA PRO A 107 -6.91 -4.12 1.50
C PRO A 107 -7.05 -5.11 2.67
N GLY A 108 -5.97 -5.83 2.99
CA GLY A 108 -5.94 -6.76 4.14
C GLY A 108 -6.09 -6.04 5.49
N LEU A 109 -5.52 -4.84 5.63
CA LEU A 109 -5.68 -4.02 6.84
C LEU A 109 -7.13 -3.58 7.07
N GLU A 110 -7.82 -3.12 6.02
CA GLU A 110 -9.23 -2.71 6.15
C GLU A 110 -10.16 -3.93 6.36
N MET A 111 -9.84 -5.07 5.75
CA MET A 111 -10.56 -6.32 6.01
C MET A 111 -10.40 -6.77 7.47
N ALA A 112 -9.17 -6.77 8.00
CA ALA A 112 -8.89 -7.12 9.39
C ALA A 112 -9.61 -6.18 10.37
N LYS A 113 -9.57 -4.86 10.11
CA LYS A 113 -10.29 -3.85 10.90
C LYS A 113 -11.80 -4.13 10.94
N ASN A 114 -12.39 -4.45 9.80
CA ASN A 114 -13.82 -4.77 9.70
C ASN A 114 -14.17 -6.06 10.48
N LEU A 115 -13.35 -7.10 10.38
CA LEU A 115 -13.52 -8.33 11.15
C LEU A 115 -13.41 -8.08 12.67
N ILE A 116 -12.43 -7.28 13.10
CA ILE A 116 -12.30 -6.87 14.50
C ILE A 116 -13.55 -6.10 14.96
N SER A 117 -14.06 -5.19 14.13
CA SER A 117 -15.30 -4.47 14.43
C SER A 117 -16.51 -5.41 14.54
N GLN A 118 -16.61 -6.43 13.69
CA GLN A 118 -17.66 -7.44 13.77
C GLN A 118 -17.56 -8.27 15.05
N TYR A 119 -16.35 -8.66 15.45
CA TYR A 119 -16.15 -9.39 16.70
C TYR A 119 -16.66 -8.60 17.91
N ARG A 120 -16.45 -7.27 17.94
CA ARG A 120 -16.97 -6.42 19.01
C ARG A 120 -18.50 -6.42 19.10
N LEU A 121 -19.19 -6.56 17.96
CA LEU A 121 -20.66 -6.56 17.90
C LEU A 121 -21.23 -7.95 18.21
N THR A 122 -20.61 -8.98 17.64
CA THR A 122 -21.01 -10.38 17.78
C THR A 122 -19.76 -11.22 18.04
N PRO A 123 -19.41 -11.43 19.32
CA PRO A 123 -18.19 -12.14 19.69
C PRO A 123 -18.20 -13.58 19.18
N ASN A 124 -17.26 -13.88 18.29
CA ASN A 124 -17.00 -15.22 17.78
C ASN A 124 -15.50 -15.39 17.52
N PRO A 125 -14.78 -16.28 18.25
CA PRO A 125 -13.34 -16.46 18.11
C PRO A 125 -12.86 -16.74 16.67
N THR A 126 -13.68 -17.38 15.84
CA THR A 126 -13.36 -17.65 14.43
C THR A 126 -13.16 -16.36 13.59
N ILE A 127 -13.82 -15.27 13.98
CA ILE A 127 -13.66 -13.96 13.35
C ILE A 127 -12.26 -13.42 13.64
N LEU A 128 -11.75 -13.59 14.86
CA LEU A 128 -10.39 -13.17 15.24
C LEU A 128 -9.33 -13.98 14.49
N VAL A 129 -9.53 -15.29 14.28
CA VAL A 129 -8.64 -16.13 13.47
C VAL A 129 -8.60 -15.65 12.01
N SER A 130 -9.76 -15.28 11.47
CA SER A 130 -9.85 -14.71 10.11
C SER A 130 -9.12 -13.37 10.01
N ALA A 131 -9.29 -12.48 10.99
CA ALA A 131 -8.60 -11.19 11.05
C ALA A 131 -7.09 -11.37 11.15
N GLU A 132 -6.62 -12.30 11.99
CA GLU A 132 -5.20 -12.60 12.13
C GLU A 132 -4.61 -13.17 10.83
N THR A 133 -5.37 -13.96 10.07
CA THR A 133 -4.95 -14.50 8.78
C THR A 133 -4.70 -13.38 7.76
N GLU A 134 -5.61 -12.41 7.66
CA GLU A 134 -5.40 -11.22 6.80
C GLU A 134 -4.15 -10.44 7.26
N LEU A 135 -3.92 -10.28 8.56
CA LEU A 135 -2.76 -9.57 9.10
C LEU A 135 -1.43 -10.28 8.84
N LYS A 136 -1.42 -11.62 8.81
CA LYS A 136 -0.22 -12.39 8.42
C LYS A 136 0.17 -12.13 6.97
N GLU A 137 -0.81 -12.05 6.07
CA GLU A 137 -0.55 -11.66 4.67
C GLU A 137 0.00 -10.22 4.61
N VAL A 138 -0.62 -9.28 5.33
CA VAL A 138 -0.16 -7.89 5.42
C VAL A 138 1.27 -7.77 5.94
N ALA A 139 1.67 -8.61 6.90
CA ALA A 139 3.02 -8.61 7.46
C ALA A 139 4.08 -8.99 6.42
N LEU A 140 3.75 -9.90 5.49
CA LEU A 140 4.64 -10.28 4.38
C LEU A 140 4.78 -9.15 3.36
N LEU A 141 3.68 -8.45 3.07
CA LEU A 141 3.65 -7.39 2.07
C LEU A 141 4.22 -6.07 2.59
N THR A 142 3.95 -5.73 3.85
CA THR A 142 4.26 -4.44 4.47
C THR A 142 4.77 -4.60 5.91
N PRO A 143 5.96 -5.21 6.12
CA PRO A 143 6.44 -5.64 7.44
C PRO A 143 6.61 -4.50 8.46
N PHE A 144 6.76 -3.26 8.00
CA PHE A 144 6.95 -2.09 8.86
C PHE A 144 5.68 -1.26 9.05
N ASN A 145 4.52 -1.72 8.57
CA ASN A 145 3.28 -0.99 8.77
C ASN A 145 2.87 -1.05 10.25
N LEU A 146 2.72 0.10 10.90
CA LEU A 146 2.41 0.12 12.33
C LEU A 146 0.97 -0.31 12.65
N ARG A 147 0.03 -0.18 11.69
CA ARG A 147 -1.38 -0.53 11.90
C ARG A 147 -1.59 -2.01 12.14
N GLN A 148 -0.81 -2.88 11.50
CA GLN A 148 -0.93 -4.33 11.74
C GLN A 148 -0.60 -4.69 13.19
N PHE A 149 0.41 -4.08 13.81
CA PHE A 149 0.75 -4.33 15.21
C PHE A 149 -0.36 -3.88 16.15
N ILE A 150 -1.04 -2.78 15.83
CA ILE A 150 -2.20 -2.30 16.59
C ILE A 150 -3.35 -3.32 16.51
N TYR A 151 -3.68 -3.81 15.32
CA TYR A 151 -4.76 -4.78 15.14
C TYR A 151 -4.43 -6.14 15.76
N LEU A 152 -3.19 -6.62 15.63
CA LEU A 152 -2.73 -7.83 16.31
C LEU A 152 -2.81 -7.67 17.84
N ALA A 153 -2.43 -6.52 18.38
CA ALA A 153 -2.53 -6.25 19.80
C ALA A 153 -3.99 -6.24 20.29
N GLU A 154 -4.91 -5.68 19.50
CA GLU A 154 -6.36 -5.74 19.79
C GLU A 154 -6.86 -7.19 19.81
N ILE A 155 -6.47 -8.01 18.82
CA ILE A 155 -6.83 -9.44 18.79
C ILE A 155 -6.31 -10.17 20.03
N ARG A 156 -5.05 -9.96 20.41
CA ARG A 156 -4.46 -10.57 21.62
C ARG A 156 -5.15 -10.12 22.89
N SER A 157 -5.59 -8.86 22.95
CA SER A 157 -6.37 -8.33 24.06
C SER A 157 -7.73 -9.03 24.18
N PHE A 158 -8.43 -9.25 23.07
CA PHE A 158 -9.68 -10.03 23.08
C PHE A 158 -9.49 -11.50 23.45
N GLN A 159 -8.29 -12.03 23.26
CA GLN A 159 -7.89 -13.39 23.67
C GLN A 159 -7.34 -13.44 25.10
N GLU A 160 -7.41 -12.33 25.85
CA GLU A 160 -6.85 -12.19 27.21
C GLU A 160 -5.33 -12.47 27.29
N ASN A 161 -4.64 -12.45 26.15
CA ASN A 161 -3.20 -12.58 26.07
C ASN A 161 -2.54 -11.20 26.23
N TRP A 162 -2.65 -10.67 27.44
CA TRP A 162 -2.26 -9.29 27.78
C TRP A 162 -0.76 -9.01 27.59
N ASP A 163 0.09 -9.98 27.90
CA ASP A 163 1.55 -9.82 27.78
C ASP A 163 1.98 -9.65 26.32
N GLU A 164 1.38 -10.44 25.42
CA GLU A 164 1.67 -10.33 23.99
C GLU A 164 1.03 -9.07 23.39
N ALA A 165 -0.19 -8.72 23.79
CA ALA A 165 -0.83 -7.46 23.40
C ALA A 165 0.04 -6.25 23.76
N LYS A 166 0.59 -6.22 24.98
CA LYS A 166 1.48 -5.14 25.43
C LYS A 166 2.74 -5.03 24.58
N LYS A 167 3.40 -6.14 24.25
CA LYS A 167 4.59 -6.14 23.38
C LYS A 167 4.28 -5.56 22.00
N LEU A 168 3.16 -5.97 21.41
CA LEU A 168 2.72 -5.49 20.10
C LEU A 168 2.37 -4.00 20.11
N TYR A 169 1.68 -3.51 21.14
CA TYR A 169 1.45 -2.07 21.30
C TYR A 169 2.77 -1.29 21.46
N VAL A 170 3.72 -1.78 22.26
CA VAL A 170 5.03 -1.14 22.39
C VAL A 170 5.73 -1.05 21.02
N GLN A 171 5.66 -2.09 20.19
CA GLN A 171 6.19 -2.07 18.83
C GLN A 171 5.48 -1.03 17.94
N ALA A 172 4.14 -1.01 17.96
CA ALA A 172 3.33 -0.06 17.21
C ALA A 172 3.64 1.42 17.59
N PHE A 173 3.96 1.67 18.85
CA PHE A 173 4.12 3.01 19.42
C PHE A 173 5.58 3.43 19.66
N LYS A 174 6.56 2.77 19.02
CA LYS A 174 7.98 3.17 19.11
C LYS A 174 8.24 4.62 18.67
N ASN A 175 7.42 5.18 17.76
CA ASN A 175 7.56 6.57 17.29
C ASN A 175 6.95 7.57 18.30
N LYS A 176 7.70 8.64 18.65
CA LYS A 176 7.33 9.65 19.65
C LYS A 176 5.92 10.24 19.45
N LYS A 177 5.46 10.43 18.21
CA LYS A 177 4.12 10.96 17.91
C LYS A 177 2.95 10.02 18.26
N MET A 178 3.18 8.70 18.33
CA MET A 178 2.12 7.74 18.63
C MET A 178 2.13 7.22 20.08
N LYS A 179 3.11 7.60 20.90
CA LYS A 179 3.17 7.22 22.33
C LYS A 179 1.94 7.67 23.13
N ALA A 180 1.38 8.83 22.81
CA ALA A 180 0.18 9.35 23.49
C ALA A 180 -1.08 8.52 23.23
N LEU A 181 -1.22 7.95 22.02
CA LEU A 181 -2.32 7.04 21.65
C LEU A 181 -2.15 5.64 22.28
N GLY A 182 -0.90 5.20 22.45
CA GLY A 182 -0.58 3.91 23.05
C GLY A 182 -0.87 3.83 24.53
N ALA A 183 -0.64 4.92 25.27
CA ALA A 183 -1.02 5.03 26.67
C ALA A 183 -2.53 4.72 26.85
N CYS A 184 -3.43 5.46 26.20
CA CYS A 184 -4.87 5.28 26.38
C CYS A 184 -5.38 3.88 26.03
N ARG A 185 -4.84 3.23 24.98
CA ARG A 185 -5.29 1.88 24.57
C ARG A 185 -4.74 0.76 25.44
N VAL A 186 -3.51 0.89 25.94
CA VAL A 186 -2.93 -0.06 26.92
C VAL A 186 -3.65 0.07 28.27
N PHE A 187 -4.07 1.29 28.64
CA PHE A 187 -4.86 1.51 29.86
C PHE A 187 -6.31 1.02 29.72
N SER A 188 -6.96 1.15 28.55
CA SER A 188 -8.33 0.64 28.35
C SER A 188 -8.43 -0.89 28.27
N SER A 189 -7.31 -1.58 28.04
CA SER A 189 -7.26 -3.03 27.90
C SER A 189 -6.96 -3.76 29.21
N ASN A 190 -6.65 -3.07 30.31
CA ASN A 190 -6.46 -3.71 31.61
C ASN A 190 -7.11 -2.89 32.74
N PRO A 191 -8.41 -3.08 33.01
CA PRO A 191 -9.13 -2.34 34.05
C PRO A 191 -8.68 -2.71 35.47
N ASP A 192 -8.11 -3.90 35.68
CA ASP A 192 -7.73 -4.41 37.00
C ASP A 192 -6.31 -4.02 37.44
N LYS A 193 -5.58 -3.28 36.60
CA LYS A 193 -4.27 -2.68 36.93
C LYS A 193 -4.34 -1.15 37.06
N CYS A 194 -5.52 -0.62 37.34
CA CYS A 194 -5.71 0.73 37.87
C CYS A 194 -5.31 0.80 39.35
#